data_AF-A0A0S3R1B0-F1
#
_entry.id   AF-A0A0S3R1B0-F1
#
_cell.length_a   1.000
_cell.length_b   1.000
_cell.length_c   1.000
_cell.angle_alpha   90.00
_cell.angle_beta   90.00
_cell.angle_gamma   90.00
#
_symmetry.space_group_name_H-M   'P 1'
#
loop_
_entity.id
_entity.type
_entity.pdbx_description
1 polymer ?
#
loop_
_entity_poly.entity_id
_entity_poly.type
_entity_poly.pdbx_seq_one_letter_code
_entity_poly.pdbx_strand_id
1 'polypeptide(L)' 'MLISLLKKFTKGRDLIRPGVTRFATTYLTFACLNELKASLLAMFSSEEWKTSKFGTSQEGRKVEYVVLDS' A
#
# COMPACT_ATOMS: atom_id res chain seq x y z
N MET A 1 12.57 -5.41 -1.43
CA MET A 1 11.50 -6.14 -0.70
C MET A 1 10.17 -5.38 -0.87
N LEU A 2 8.99 -5.99 -0.69
CA LEU A 2 7.68 -5.32 -0.89
C LEU A 2 7.57 -4.01 -0.12
N ILE A 3 8.03 -4.02 1.14
CA ILE A 3 8.06 -2.84 2.03
C ILE A 3 8.89 -1.70 1.42
N SER A 4 10.02 -2.01 0.76
CA SER A 4 10.85 -1.00 0.11
C SER A 4 10.11 -0.30 -1.03
N LEU A 5 9.36 -1.06 -1.83
CA LEU A 5 8.55 -0.51 -2.92
C LEU A 5 7.43 0.37 -2.36
N LEU A 6 6.74 -0.10 -1.33
CA LEU A 6 5.71 0.67 -0.64
C LEU A 6 6.27 1.99 -0.07
N LYS A 7 7.42 1.94 0.61
CA LYS A 7 8.10 3.14 1.15
C LYS A 7 8.51 4.11 0.05
N LYS A 8 8.93 3.63 -1.13
CA LYS A 8 9.27 4.50 -2.26
C LYS A 8 8.08 5.35 -2.70
N PHE A 9 6.91 4.74 -2.89
CA PHE A 9 5.70 5.43 -3.37
C PHE A 9 5.02 6.29 -2.29
N THR A 10 5.19 5.93 -1.02
CA THR A 10 4.62 6.65 0.13
C THR A 10 5.56 7.70 0.73
N LYS A 11 6.71 7.96 0.10
CA LYS A 11 7.78 8.88 0.58
C LYS A 11 8.29 8.54 1.98
N GLY A 12 8.45 7.25 2.24
CA GLY A 12 8.94 6.71 3.50
C GLY A 12 7.89 6.60 4.61
N ARG A 13 6.63 6.98 4.36
CA ARG A 13 5.56 6.86 5.34
C ARG A 13 5.12 5.41 5.51
N ASP A 14 4.99 4.97 6.75
CA ASP A 14 4.41 3.66 7.06
C ASP A 14 2.87 3.73 7.00
N LEU A 15 2.22 2.64 6.58
CA LEU A 15 0.76 2.55 6.57
C LEU A 15 0.17 2.47 7.98
N ILE A 16 0.90 1.82 8.88
CA ILE A 16 0.48 1.63 10.27
C ILE A 16 0.98 2.82 11.07
N ARG A 17 0.05 3.51 11.74
CA ARG A 17 0.37 4.60 12.66
C ARG A 17 0.01 4.19 14.08
N PRO A 18 1.00 3.82 14.93
CA PRO A 18 0.74 3.40 16.30
C PRO A 18 0.07 4.50 17.13
N GLY A 19 -0.97 4.12 17.86
CA GLY A 19 -1.58 4.93 18.92
C GLY A 19 -1.45 4.26 20.29
N VAL A 20 -1.80 5.00 21.35
CA VAL A 20 -1.72 4.49 22.75
C VAL A 20 -2.69 3.33 22.98
N THR A 21 -3.84 3.34 22.30
CA THR A 21 -4.84 2.29 22.37
C THR A 21 -4.99 1.60 21.02
N ARG A 22 -5.46 0.34 21.03
CA ARG A 22 -5.76 -0.39 19.78
C ARG A 22 -6.74 0.38 18.89
N PHE A 23 -7.73 1.06 19.48
CA PHE A 23 -8.72 1.85 18.74
C PHE A 23 -8.08 3.05 18.03
N ALA A 24 -7.19 3.77 18.73
CA ALA A 24 -6.44 4.85 18.12
C ALA A 24 -5.54 4.35 16.98
N THR A 25 -4.83 3.22 17.17
CA THR A 25 -4.01 2.61 16.12
C THR A 25 -4.83 2.27 14.88
N THR A 26 -5.99 1.64 15.04
CA THR A 26 -6.88 1.30 13.92
C THR A 26 -7.36 2.55 13.18
N TYR A 27 -7.87 3.56 13.90
CA TYR A 27 -8.35 4.79 13.30
C TYR A 27 -7.24 5.53 12.53
N LEU A 28 -6.06 5.68 13.14
CA LEU A 28 -4.93 6.35 12.53
C LEU A 28 -4.40 5.60 11.31
N THR A 29 -4.43 4.26 11.34
CA THR A 29 -4.08 3.42 10.18
C THR A 29 -5.04 3.64 9.02
N PHE A 30 -6.36 3.68 9.29
CA PHE A 30 -7.36 4.01 8.26
C PHE A 30 -7.15 5.41 7.68
N ALA A 31 -6.88 6.41 8.53
CA ALA A 31 -6.58 7.77 8.07
C ALA A 31 -5.34 7.80 7.16
N CYS A 32 -4.25 7.12 7.54
CA CYS A 32 -3.05 7.01 6.72
C CYS A 32 -3.30 6.31 5.37
N LEU A 33 -4.10 5.24 5.35
CA LEU A 33 -4.50 4.58 4.09
C LEU A 33 -5.25 5.53 3.16
N ASN A 34 -6.17 6.32 3.69
CA ASN A 34 -6.90 7.32 2.91
C ASN A 34 -5.97 8.41 2.36
N GLU A 35 -5.07 8.95 3.18
CA GLU A 35 -4.07 9.95 2.75
C GLU A 35 -3.10 9.42 1.68
N LEU A 36 -2.78 8.12 1.74
CA LEU A 36 -1.84 7.47 0.83
C LEU A 36 -2.50 6.79 -0.37
N LYS A 37 -3.83 6.85 -0.50
CA LYS A 37 -4.58 6.15 -1.56
C LYS A 37 -4.01 6.41 -2.95
N ALA A 38 -3.79 7.67 -3.32
CA ALA A 38 -3.25 8.03 -4.63
C ALA A 38 -1.83 7.47 -4.85
N SER A 39 -0.96 7.51 -3.83
CA SER A 39 0.38 6.92 -3.89
C SER A 39 0.34 5.41 -4.09
N LEU A 40 -0.60 4.71 -3.43
CA LEU A 40 -0.77 3.27 -3.58
C LEU A 40 -1.30 2.91 -4.97
N LEU A 41 -2.29 3.63 -5.49
CA LEU A 41 -2.77 3.43 -6.87
C LEU A 41 -1.65 3.61 -7.90
N ALA A 42 -0.81 4.64 -7.72
CA ALA A 42 0.37 4.86 -8.57
C ALA A 42 1.39 3.71 -8.45
N MET A 43 1.59 3.14 -7.25
CA MET A 43 2.44 1.98 -7.05
C MET A 43 1.93 0.78 -7.85
N PHE A 44 0.66 0.41 -7.73
CA PHE A 44 0.07 -0.73 -8.43
C PHE A 44 0.08 -0.55 -9.95
N SER A 45 -0.05 0.69 -10.44
CA SER A 45 0.02 0.98 -11.88
C SER A 45 1.44 1.02 -12.45
N SER A 46 2.47 1.03 -11.60
CA SER A 46 3.86 1.21 -12.01
C SER A 46 4.48 -0.03 -12.64
N GLU A 47 5.42 0.16 -13.58
CA GLU A 47 6.21 -0.93 -14.16
C GLU A 47 7.04 -1.68 -13.09
N GLU A 48 7.45 -0.98 -12.05
CA GLU A 48 8.18 -1.56 -10.91
C GLU A 48 7.34 -2.58 -10.14
N TRP A 49 6.03 -2.33 -10.00
CA TRP A 49 5.10 -3.31 -9.46
C TRP A 49 4.91 -4.48 -10.42
N LYS A 50 4.55 -4.20 -11.68
CA LYS A 50 4.23 -5.22 -12.70
C LYS A 50 5.37 -6.20 -12.94
N THR A 51 6.62 -5.72 -12.91
CA THR A 51 7.83 -6.54 -13.11
C THR A 51 8.34 -7.17 -11.82
N SER A 52 7.83 -6.77 -10.65
CA SER A 52 8.25 -7.36 -9.38
C SER A 52 7.79 -8.81 -9.23
N LYS A 53 8.51 -9.56 -8.40
CA LYS A 53 8.08 -10.89 -7.96
C LYS A 53 6.71 -10.91 -7.27
N PHE A 54 6.24 -9.75 -6.78
CA PHE A 54 4.94 -9.63 -6.12
C PHE A 54 3.84 -9.38 -7.15
N GLY A 55 4.00 -8.42 -8.07
CA GLY A 55 3.03 -8.15 -9.14
C GLY A 55 2.84 -9.32 -10.11
N THR A 56 3.88 -10.13 -10.33
CA THR A 56 3.79 -11.34 -11.15
C THR A 56 3.22 -12.56 -10.41
N SER A 57 3.05 -12.48 -9.08
CA SER A 57 2.41 -13.55 -8.31
C SER A 57 0.89 -13.56 -8.47
N GLN A 58 0.27 -14.72 -8.31
CA GLN A 58 -1.20 -14.83 -8.35
C GLN A 58 -1.86 -13.96 -7.28
N GLU A 59 -1.30 -13.94 -6.07
CA GLU A 59 -1.84 -13.14 -4.96
C GLU A 59 -1.66 -11.64 -5.20
N GLY A 60 -0.52 -11.22 -5.75
CA GLY A 60 -0.30 -9.81 -6.11
C GLY A 60 -1.28 -9.31 -7.15
N ARG A 61 -1.59 -10.11 -8.18
CA ARG A 61 -2.61 -9.76 -9.19
C ARG A 61 -4.02 -9.63 -8.59
N LYS A 62 -4.39 -10.49 -7.64
CA LYS A 62 -5.69 -10.37 -6.93
C LYS A 62 -5.76 -9.06 -6.14
N VAL A 63 -4.69 -8.71 -5.41
CA VAL A 63 -4.63 -7.45 -4.66
C VAL A 63 -4.66 -6.25 -5.59
N GLU A 64 -3.89 -6.27 -6.68
CA GLU A 64 -3.89 -5.22 -7.69
C GLU A 64 -5.29 -5.03 -8.29
N TYR A 65 -5.97 -6.11 -8.65
CA TYR A 65 -7.35 -6.06 -9.14
C TYR A 65 -8.26 -5.36 -8.13
N VAL A 66 -8.27 -5.79 -6.86
CA VAL A 66 -9.11 -5.18 -5.80
C VAL A 66 -8.81 -3.70 -5.60
N VAL A 67 -7.54 -3.29 -5.70
CA VAL A 67 -7.14 -1.89 -5.50
C VAL A 67 -7.49 -1.00 -6.71
N LEU A 68 -7.46 -1.56 -7.93
CA LEU A 68 -7.75 -0.83 -9.16
C LEU A 68 -9.21 -0.90 -9.61
N ASP A 69 -10.02 -1.82 -9.07
CA ASP A 69 -11.47 -1.98 -9.34
C ASP A 69 -12.32 -0.87 -8.68
N SER A 70 -11.71 0.26 -8.29
CA SER A 70 -12.33 1.40 -7.58
C SER A 70 -12.63 2.58 -8.49
#